data_AF-A0A7K8GF50-F1
#
_entry.id   AF-A0A7K8GF50-F1
#
_cell.length_a   1.000
_cell.length_b   1.000
_cell.length_c   1.000
_cell.angle_alpha   90.00
_cell.angle_beta   90.00
_cell.angle_gamma   90.00
#
_symmetry.space_group_name_H-M   'P 1'
#
loop_
_entity.id
_entity.type
_entity.pdbx_description
1 polymer ?
#
loop_
_entity_poly.entity_id
_entity_poly.type
_entity_poly.pdbx_seq_one_letter_code
_entity_poly.pdbx_strand_id
1 'polypeptide(L)'
;YTGKCPPIESFRNDLLLWLWKESTALYPSIYLDYILKSSPNALKFVHYRIKEAIRVASIARKDYVLPVFVYSRPFYAYTFHVLTERDLVNTIGESAALGAAGVVLWGSMQYASSKESCLTVKQYIDGPLGHYVINVTSAAKLCSKVLCKKNGRCIRKNSDSSAYLHLSP
;
A
#
# COMPACT_ATOMS: atom_id res chain seq x y z
N TYR A 1 6.31 -18.15 -8.74
CA TYR A 1 5.89 -17.25 -7.65
C TYR A 1 4.55 -16.59 -8.00
N THR A 2 3.51 -16.83 -7.20
CA THR A 2 2.13 -16.30 -7.44
C THR A 2 1.80 -15.08 -6.58
N GLY A 3 2.57 -14.81 -5.52
CA GLY A 3 2.30 -13.77 -4.53
C GLY A 3 1.31 -14.19 -3.44
N LYS A 4 0.46 -15.20 -3.69
CA LYS A 4 -0.55 -15.68 -2.73
C LYS A 4 0.10 -16.05 -1.39
N CYS A 5 -0.54 -15.63 -0.29
CA CYS A 5 -0.23 -16.14 1.03
C CYS A 5 -0.37 -17.67 1.02
N PRO A 6 0.60 -18.42 1.56
CA PRO A 6 0.45 -19.86 1.72
C PRO A 6 -0.84 -20.17 2.52
N PRO A 7 -1.60 -21.23 2.17
CA PRO A 7 -2.85 -21.54 2.86
C PRO A 7 -2.70 -21.68 4.38
N ILE A 8 -1.58 -22.24 4.84
CA ILE A 8 -1.28 -22.39 6.27
C ILE A 8 -1.14 -21.04 6.99
N GLU A 9 -0.64 -20.00 6.32
CA GLU A 9 -0.51 -18.66 6.91
C GLU A 9 -1.86 -17.96 7.01
N SER A 10 -2.74 -18.17 6.01
CA SER A 10 -4.13 -17.65 6.09
C SER A 10 -4.88 -18.32 7.24
N PHE A 11 -4.72 -19.63 7.42
CA PHE A 11 -5.28 -20.37 8.54
C PHE A 11 -4.75 -19.89 9.90
N ARG A 12 -3.43 -19.67 10.02
CA ARG A 12 -2.84 -19.11 11.25
C ARG A 12 -3.37 -17.71 11.56
N ASN A 13 -3.57 -16.88 10.54
CA ASN A 13 -4.20 -15.58 10.71
C ASN A 13 -5.65 -15.70 11.20
N ASP A 14 -6.40 -16.73 10.79
CA ASP A 14 -7.77 -16.95 11.31
C ASP A 14 -7.77 -17.29 12.80
N LEU A 15 -6.76 -18.02 13.29
CA LEU A 15 -6.58 -18.30 14.73
C LEU A 15 -6.26 -17.04 15.56
N LEU A 16 -5.82 -15.96 14.91
CA LEU A 16 -5.57 -14.67 15.54
C LEU A 16 -6.82 -13.77 15.59
N LEU A 17 -8.02 -14.32 15.41
CA LEU A 17 -9.27 -13.55 15.47
C LEU A 17 -9.43 -12.70 16.75
N TRP A 18 -8.89 -13.19 17.88
CA TRP A 18 -8.87 -12.43 19.12
C TRP A 18 -8.11 -11.10 18.97
N LEU A 19 -6.95 -11.10 18.30
CA LEU A 19 -6.14 -9.91 18.07
C LEU A 19 -6.86 -8.93 17.13
N TRP A 20 -7.49 -9.46 16.08
CA TRP A 20 -8.20 -8.63 15.11
C TRP A 20 -9.43 -7.96 15.74
N LYS A 21 -10.15 -8.65 16.62
CA LYS A 21 -11.31 -8.10 17.35
C LYS A 21 -10.92 -6.93 18.27
N GLU A 22 -9.77 -7.03 18.92
CA GLU A 22 -9.22 -5.98 19.79
C GLU A 22 -8.53 -4.85 19.02
N SER A 23 -8.35 -5.00 17.70
CA SER A 23 -7.70 -3.99 16.87
C SER A 23 -8.67 -2.91 16.43
N THR A 24 -8.19 -1.65 16.36
CA THR A 24 -8.93 -0.52 15.79
C THR A 24 -8.52 -0.20 14.36
N ALA A 25 -7.35 -0.69 13.93
CA ALA A 25 -6.80 -0.56 12.59
C ALA A 25 -5.76 -1.67 12.36
N LEU A 26 -5.45 -1.98 11.09
CA LEU A 26 -4.40 -2.93 10.71
C LEU A 26 -3.27 -2.25 9.96
N TYR A 27 -2.04 -2.71 10.21
CA TYR A 27 -0.81 -2.09 9.70
C TYR A 27 0.09 -3.10 8.97
N PRO A 28 -0.35 -3.70 7.84
CA PRO A 28 0.49 -4.64 7.12
C PRO A 28 1.70 -3.92 6.51
N SER A 29 2.89 -4.47 6.73
CA SER A 29 4.10 -4.01 6.03
C SER A 29 4.15 -4.58 4.62
N ILE A 30 4.51 -3.77 3.63
CA ILE A 30 4.77 -4.18 2.24
C ILE A 30 6.16 -3.73 1.77
N TYR A 31 7.12 -3.63 2.69
CA TYR A 31 8.48 -3.18 2.37
C TYR A 31 9.05 -4.01 1.22
N LEU A 32 9.30 -3.34 0.10
CA LEU A 32 9.66 -4.01 -1.14
C LEU A 32 11.16 -4.22 -1.19
N ASP A 33 11.60 -5.48 -1.22
CA ASP A 33 13.01 -5.83 -1.34
C ASP A 33 13.59 -5.37 -2.68
N TYR A 34 14.87 -4.99 -2.70
CA TYR A 34 15.56 -4.54 -3.91
C TYR A 34 15.58 -5.60 -5.02
N ILE A 35 15.57 -6.90 -4.67
CA ILE A 35 15.50 -7.99 -5.65
C ILE A 35 14.19 -7.96 -6.48
N LEU A 36 13.15 -7.30 -5.98
CA LEU A 36 11.86 -7.15 -6.65
C LEU A 36 11.77 -5.87 -7.50
N LYS A 37 12.82 -5.04 -7.55
CA LYS A 37 12.84 -3.78 -8.29
C LYS A 37 12.32 -3.91 -9.72
N SER A 38 11.24 -3.20 -10.02
CA SER A 38 10.55 -3.16 -11.31
C SER A 38 10.13 -4.53 -11.86
N SER A 39 10.07 -5.55 -11.01
CA SER A 39 9.70 -6.92 -11.39
C SER A 39 8.18 -7.08 -11.39
N PRO A 40 7.61 -7.92 -12.28
CA PRO A 40 6.21 -8.33 -12.17
C PRO A 40 5.86 -8.98 -10.82
N ASN A 41 6.85 -9.49 -10.09
CA ASN A 41 6.66 -10.08 -8.77
C ASN A 41 6.45 -9.05 -7.66
N ALA A 42 6.85 -7.78 -7.85
CA ALA A 42 6.59 -6.70 -6.89
C ALA A 42 5.08 -6.50 -6.67
N LEU A 43 4.31 -6.38 -7.76
CA LEU A 43 2.85 -6.27 -7.70
C LEU A 43 2.24 -7.48 -6.99
N LYS A 44 2.64 -8.70 -7.35
CA LYS A 44 2.13 -9.94 -6.73
C LYS A 44 2.39 -9.96 -5.22
N PHE A 45 3.61 -9.59 -4.80
CA PHE A 45 3.99 -9.51 -3.40
C PHE A 45 3.11 -8.51 -2.63
N VAL A 46 2.97 -7.29 -3.14
CA VAL A 46 2.19 -6.24 -2.49
C VAL A 46 0.70 -6.58 -2.47
N HIS A 47 0.14 -6.94 -3.63
CA HIS A 47 -1.28 -7.23 -3.82
C HIS A 47 -1.81 -8.21 -2.78
N TYR A 48 -1.15 -9.36 -2.64
CA TYR A 48 -1.65 -10.43 -1.76
C TYR A 48 -1.46 -10.13 -0.27
N ARG A 49 -0.45 -9.34 0.12
CA ARG A 49 -0.32 -8.87 1.51
C ARG A 49 -1.44 -7.91 1.91
N ILE A 50 -1.80 -7.00 1.00
CA ILE A 50 -2.92 -6.07 1.22
C ILE A 50 -4.25 -6.83 1.20
N LYS A 51 -4.42 -7.76 0.26
CA LYS A 51 -5.62 -8.60 0.16
C LYS A 51 -5.85 -9.40 1.43
N GLU A 52 -4.79 -9.98 2.00
CA GLU A 52 -4.89 -10.69 3.27
C GLU A 52 -5.25 -9.76 4.43
N ALA A 53 -4.63 -8.58 4.51
CA ALA A 53 -4.97 -7.59 5.52
C ALA A 53 -6.44 -7.13 5.43
N ILE A 54 -6.96 -6.92 4.22
CA ILE A 54 -8.38 -6.59 4.01
C ILE A 54 -9.29 -7.75 4.39
N ARG A 55 -8.88 -9.00 4.08
CA ARG A 55 -9.64 -10.20 4.45
C ARG A 55 -9.78 -10.29 5.97
N VAL A 56 -8.68 -10.19 6.72
CA VAL A 56 -8.72 -10.25 8.19
C VAL A 56 -9.45 -9.04 8.79
N ALA A 57 -9.29 -7.85 8.21
CA ALA A 57 -10.04 -6.64 8.62
C ALA A 57 -11.55 -6.80 8.47
N SER A 58 -12.00 -7.56 7.47
CA SER A 58 -13.43 -7.77 7.17
C SER A 58 -14.08 -8.81 8.09
N ILE A 59 -13.31 -9.74 8.65
CA ILE A 59 -13.81 -10.75 9.60
C ILE A 59 -13.60 -10.36 11.07
N ALA A 60 -12.80 -9.32 11.31
CA ALA A 60 -12.49 -8.83 12.66
C ALA A 60 -13.74 -8.42 13.42
N ARG A 61 -14.68 -7.73 12.77
CA ARG A 61 -15.90 -7.20 13.37
C ARG A 61 -17.11 -7.35 12.44
N LYS A 62 -18.31 -7.27 13.00
CA LYS A 62 -19.58 -7.39 12.24
C LYS A 62 -20.18 -6.05 11.82
N ASP A 63 -19.86 -4.99 12.56
CA ASP A 63 -20.45 -3.65 12.43
C ASP A 63 -19.69 -2.76 11.44
N TYR A 64 -18.38 -2.91 11.32
CA TYR A 64 -17.57 -2.22 10.31
C TYR A 64 -16.30 -3.00 9.96
N VAL A 65 -15.74 -2.70 8.79
CA VAL A 65 -14.44 -3.23 8.34
C VAL A 65 -13.32 -2.36 8.92
N LEU A 66 -12.34 -2.97 9.57
CA LEU A 66 -11.21 -2.22 10.15
C LEU A 66 -10.47 -1.42 9.06
N PRO A 67 -10.08 -0.16 9.33
CA PRO A 67 -9.22 0.59 8.42
C PRO A 67 -7.84 -0.07 8.32
N VAL A 68 -7.36 -0.25 7.09
CA VAL A 68 -6.03 -0.81 6.80
C VAL A 68 -5.09 0.33 6.39
N PHE A 69 -4.06 0.60 7.19
CA PHE A 69 -3.02 1.58 6.88
C PHE A 69 -1.73 0.85 6.50
N VAL A 70 -1.43 0.82 5.22
CA VAL A 70 -0.35 -0.01 4.69
C VAL A 70 1.01 0.63 4.99
N TYR A 71 1.91 -0.08 5.67
CA TYR A 71 3.27 0.38 5.91
C TYR A 71 4.13 0.16 4.66
N SER A 72 4.58 1.25 4.04
CA SER A 72 5.45 1.25 2.88
C SER A 72 6.70 2.08 3.14
N ARG A 73 7.74 1.92 2.31
CA ARG A 73 8.95 2.73 2.33
C ARG A 73 9.09 3.46 1.00
N PRO A 74 9.60 4.70 0.98
CA PRO A 74 9.93 5.39 -0.26
C PRO A 74 11.18 4.82 -0.96
N PHE A 75 11.92 3.94 -0.28
CA PHE A 75 13.12 3.27 -0.78
C PHE A 75 12.97 1.75 -0.64
N TYR A 76 13.65 0.99 -1.49
CA TYR A 76 13.68 -0.47 -1.36
C TYR A 76 14.23 -0.88 0.01
N ALA A 77 13.64 -1.93 0.57
CA ALA A 77 13.91 -2.40 1.92
C ALA A 77 15.42 -2.60 2.16
N TYR A 78 15.90 -2.10 3.30
CA TYR A 78 17.30 -2.19 3.73
C TYR A 78 18.32 -1.57 2.76
N THR A 79 17.88 -0.70 1.85
CA THR A 79 18.75 0.06 0.95
C THR A 79 18.41 1.55 0.97
N PHE A 80 19.26 2.34 0.31
CA PHE A 80 18.99 3.76 0.01
C PHE A 80 18.66 3.99 -1.48
N HIS A 81 18.16 2.97 -2.17
CA HIS A 81 17.66 3.11 -3.54
C HIS A 81 16.17 3.48 -3.52
N VAL A 82 15.83 4.61 -4.14
CA VAL A 82 14.44 5.07 -4.27
C VAL A 82 13.58 4.08 -5.08
N LEU A 83 12.29 3.96 -4.74
CA LEU A 83 11.37 3.18 -5.56
C LEU A 83 11.21 3.81 -6.96
N THR A 84 11.16 2.97 -7.99
CA THR A 84 10.82 3.43 -9.34
C THR A 84 9.36 3.84 -9.42
N GLU A 85 8.98 4.62 -10.42
CA GLU A 85 7.57 4.98 -10.64
C GLU A 85 6.67 3.75 -10.80
N ARG A 86 7.16 2.72 -11.49
CA ARG A 86 6.48 1.42 -11.58
C ARG A 86 6.21 0.81 -10.21
N ASP A 87 7.17 0.89 -9.30
CA ASP A 87 7.00 0.34 -7.95
C ASP A 87 6.24 1.26 -7.00
N LEU A 88 6.18 2.57 -7.26
CA LEU A 88 5.19 3.45 -6.63
C LEU A 88 3.76 3.02 -7.01
N VAL A 89 3.54 2.65 -8.27
CA VAL A 89 2.27 2.05 -8.73
C VAL A 89 2.00 0.72 -8.05
N ASN A 90 2.97 -0.19 -8.05
CA ASN A 90 2.81 -1.51 -7.43
C ASN A 90 2.65 -1.45 -5.91
N THR A 91 3.02 -0.35 -5.24
CA THR A 91 2.93 -0.18 -3.78
C THR A 91 1.76 0.72 -3.37
N ILE A 92 1.92 2.04 -3.53
CA ILE A 92 0.95 3.05 -3.11
C ILE A 92 -0.31 2.96 -4.00
N GLY A 93 -0.12 2.82 -5.31
CA GLY A 93 -1.24 2.67 -6.26
C GLY A 93 -2.10 1.45 -5.96
N GLU A 94 -1.46 0.31 -5.75
CA GLU A 94 -2.14 -0.94 -5.44
C GLU A 94 -2.89 -0.86 -4.09
N SER A 95 -2.29 -0.21 -3.10
CA SER A 95 -2.94 0.06 -1.81
C SER A 95 -4.22 0.88 -1.98
N ALA A 96 -4.16 1.96 -2.77
CA ALA A 96 -5.34 2.78 -3.03
C ALA A 96 -6.41 2.00 -3.81
N ALA A 97 -6.02 1.26 -4.85
CA ALA A 97 -6.95 0.50 -5.69
C ALA A 97 -7.66 -0.63 -4.94
N LEU A 98 -7.00 -1.27 -3.97
CA LEU A 98 -7.61 -2.29 -3.12
C LEU A 98 -8.46 -1.70 -1.98
N GLY A 99 -8.46 -0.38 -1.79
CA GLY A 99 -9.25 0.27 -0.74
C GLY A 99 -8.57 0.28 0.62
N ALA A 100 -7.24 0.43 0.68
CA ALA A 100 -6.56 0.82 1.91
C ALA A 100 -7.11 2.15 2.44
N ALA A 101 -7.07 2.36 3.75
CA ALA A 101 -7.48 3.62 4.39
C ALA A 101 -6.41 4.71 4.21
N GLY A 102 -5.15 4.29 4.10
CA GLY A 102 -4.03 5.14 3.79
C GLY A 102 -2.75 4.33 3.70
N VAL A 103 -1.64 5.03 3.48
CA VAL A 103 -0.29 4.47 3.47
C VAL A 103 0.56 5.25 4.48
N VAL A 104 1.29 4.52 5.32
CA VAL A 104 2.29 5.08 6.22
C VAL A 104 3.65 4.94 5.54
N LEU A 105 4.26 6.06 5.14
CA LEU A 105 5.61 6.08 4.58
C LEU A 105 6.62 6.12 5.72
N TRP A 106 7.22 4.97 6.01
CA TRP A 106 8.22 4.83 7.06
C TRP A 106 9.64 5.03 6.53
N GLY A 107 10.47 5.73 7.30
CA GLY A 107 11.87 5.97 6.98
C GLY A 107 12.82 5.54 8.09
N SER A 108 14.02 5.08 7.71
CA SER A 108 15.08 4.79 8.66
C SER A 108 15.91 6.03 8.94
N MET A 109 16.70 6.02 10.03
CA MET A 109 17.64 7.10 10.36
C MET A 109 18.65 7.41 9.24
N GLN A 110 18.89 6.45 8.33
CA GLN A 110 19.74 6.63 7.13
C GLN A 110 19.25 7.77 6.23
N TYR A 111 17.95 8.10 6.24
CA TYR A 111 17.40 9.15 5.38
C TYR A 111 17.87 10.54 5.78
N ALA A 112 18.28 10.69 7.05
CA ALA A 112 18.78 11.92 7.64
C ALA A 112 20.23 11.81 8.12
N SER A 113 20.98 10.78 7.67
CA SER A 113 22.33 10.52 8.19
C SER A 113 23.41 11.46 7.66
N SER A 114 23.19 12.09 6.51
CA SER A 114 24.10 13.09 5.93
C SER A 114 23.34 14.11 5.10
N LYS A 115 24.02 15.20 4.73
CA LYS A 115 23.47 16.23 3.84
C LYS A 115 23.04 15.62 2.49
N GLU A 116 23.86 14.72 1.96
CA GLU A 116 23.62 14.03 0.69
C GLU A 116 22.39 13.12 0.78
N SER A 117 22.21 12.39 1.89
CA SER A 117 21.00 11.60 2.13
C SER A 117 19.75 12.49 2.16
N CYS A 118 19.80 13.58 2.92
CA CYS A 118 18.69 14.53 3.00
C CYS A 118 18.34 15.14 1.63
N LEU A 119 19.36 15.52 0.84
CA LEU A 119 19.16 16.06 -0.51
C LEU A 119 18.55 15.03 -1.45
N THR A 120 18.98 13.77 -1.37
CA THR A 120 18.40 12.65 -2.14
C THR A 120 16.93 12.46 -1.80
N VAL A 121 16.58 12.45 -0.51
CA VAL A 121 15.19 12.34 -0.04
C VAL A 121 14.37 13.54 -0.53
N LYS A 122 14.90 14.76 -0.40
CA LYS A 122 14.25 15.98 -0.88
C LYS A 122 13.96 15.91 -2.39
N GLN A 123 14.95 15.59 -3.21
CA GLN A 123 14.78 15.48 -4.66
C GLN A 123 13.74 14.42 -5.03
N TYR A 124 13.68 13.32 -4.29
CA TYR A 124 12.71 12.27 -4.54
C TYR A 124 11.28 12.69 -4.15
N ILE A 125 11.11 13.37 -3.01
CA ILE A 125 9.84 13.95 -2.57
C ILE A 125 9.36 15.05 -3.52
N ASP A 126 10.24 15.97 -3.90
CA ASP A 126 9.92 17.06 -4.84
C ASP A 126 9.67 16.54 -6.28
N GLY A 127 10.09 15.31 -6.56
CA GLY A 127 9.98 14.67 -7.86
C GLY A 127 9.00 13.48 -7.86
N PRO A 128 9.44 12.28 -8.28
CA PRO A 128 8.53 11.17 -8.56
C PRO A 128 7.60 10.78 -7.41
N LEU A 129 8.08 10.78 -6.16
CA LEU A 129 7.25 10.37 -5.03
C LEU A 129 6.13 11.37 -4.76
N GLY A 130 6.45 12.67 -4.67
CA GLY A 130 5.46 13.70 -4.38
C GLY A 130 4.43 13.82 -5.49
N HIS A 131 4.86 13.83 -6.76
CA HIS A 131 3.96 13.85 -7.91
C HIS A 131 2.99 12.66 -7.88
N TYR A 132 3.50 11.46 -7.62
CA TYR A 132 2.68 10.26 -7.55
C TYR A 132 1.68 10.29 -6.38
N VAL A 133 2.11 10.71 -5.19
CA VAL A 133 1.24 10.85 -4.00
C VAL A 133 0.10 11.83 -4.25
N ILE A 134 0.38 12.98 -4.88
CA ILE A 134 -0.65 13.96 -5.23
C ILE A 134 -1.63 13.37 -6.23
N ASN A 135 -1.14 12.69 -7.27
CA ASN A 135 -1.95 12.07 -8.30
C ASN A 135 -2.94 11.06 -7.69
N VAL A 136 -2.44 10.03 -7.00
CA VAL A 136 -3.27 8.95 -6.44
C VAL A 136 -4.25 9.46 -5.37
N THR A 137 -3.82 10.41 -4.53
CA THR A 137 -4.68 10.98 -3.48
C THR A 137 -5.82 11.80 -4.09
N SER A 138 -5.51 12.61 -5.10
CA SER A 138 -6.49 13.44 -5.80
C SER A 138 -7.48 12.58 -6.58
N ALA A 139 -7.00 11.55 -7.28
CA ALA A 139 -7.84 10.59 -7.98
C ALA A 139 -8.77 9.82 -7.03
N ALA A 140 -8.26 9.35 -5.88
CA ALA A 140 -9.08 8.68 -4.87
C ALA A 140 -10.17 9.61 -4.30
N LYS A 141 -9.83 10.87 -4.02
CA LYS A 141 -10.78 11.88 -3.53
C LYS A 141 -11.85 12.21 -4.59
N LEU A 142 -11.45 12.35 -5.85
CA LEU A 142 -12.36 12.58 -6.96
C LEU A 142 -13.31 11.39 -7.13
N CYS A 143 -12.76 10.17 -7.12
CA CYS A 143 -13.54 8.95 -7.24
C CYS A 143 -14.57 8.82 -6.11
N SER A 144 -14.16 9.05 -4.85
CA SER A 144 -15.07 9.08 -3.71
C SER A 144 -16.19 10.12 -3.89
N LYS A 145 -15.87 11.32 -4.37
CA LYS A 145 -16.85 12.37 -4.63
C LYS A 145 -17.85 11.98 -5.72
N VAL A 146 -17.37 11.45 -6.85
CA VAL A 146 -18.17 11.20 -8.06
C VAL A 146 -18.95 9.90 -7.96
N LEU A 147 -18.31 8.80 -7.54
CA LEU A 147 -18.90 7.46 -7.55
C LEU A 147 -19.49 7.07 -6.19
N CYS A 148 -18.95 7.59 -5.09
CA CYS A 148 -19.39 7.23 -3.73
C CYS A 148 -20.13 8.36 -3.01
N LYS A 149 -20.46 9.47 -3.69
CA LYS A 149 -21.11 10.66 -3.10
C LYS A 149 -20.44 11.17 -1.82
N LYS A 150 -19.11 11.05 -1.72
CA LYS A 150 -18.28 11.35 -0.54
C LYS A 150 -18.53 10.47 0.70
N ASN A 151 -19.30 9.40 0.58
CA ASN A 151 -19.65 8.49 1.68
C ASN A 151 -19.00 7.10 1.54
N GLY A 152 -17.86 7.02 0.85
CA GLY A 152 -17.18 5.74 0.62
C GLY A 152 -15.85 5.89 -0.11
N ARG A 153 -15.15 4.76 -0.24
CA ARG A 153 -13.89 4.64 -0.99
C ARG A 153 -14.15 3.82 -2.25
N CYS A 154 -13.56 4.25 -3.35
CA CYS A 154 -13.56 3.44 -4.56
C CYS A 154 -12.63 2.25 -4.36
N ILE A 155 -13.13 1.06 -4.69
CA ILE A 155 -12.37 -0.18 -4.69
C ILE A 155 -12.43 -0.80 -6.09
N ARG A 156 -11.33 -1.43 -6.49
CA ARG A 156 -11.26 -2.16 -7.75
C ARG A 156 -12.29 -3.29 -7.74
N LYS A 157 -13.24 -3.26 -8.69
CA LYS A 157 -14.33 -4.25 -8.78
C LYS A 157 -13.83 -5.68 -9.01
N ASN A 158 -12.87 -5.86 -9.90
CA ASN A 158 -12.16 -7.12 -10.09
C ASN A 158 -10.74 -6.96 -9.55
N SER A 159 -10.40 -7.63 -8.44
CA SER A 159 -9.09 -7.48 -7.77
C SER A 159 -7.91 -7.71 -8.71
N ASP A 160 -8.09 -8.58 -9.71
CA ASP A 160 -7.02 -9.04 -10.59
C ASP A 160 -6.89 -8.17 -11.87
N SER A 161 -7.75 -7.17 -12.03
CA SER A 161 -7.65 -6.19 -13.11
C SER A 161 -6.54 -5.14 -12.86
N SER A 162 -6.11 -4.47 -13.92
CA SER A 162 -5.06 -3.42 -13.88
C SER A 162 -5.62 -2.01 -13.62
N ALA A 163 -6.81 -1.89 -13.04
CA ALA A 163 -7.42 -0.58 -12.80
C ALA A 163 -6.82 0.11 -11.56
N TYR A 164 -6.34 1.33 -11.73
CA TYR A 164 -5.79 2.15 -10.64
C TYR A 164 -6.54 3.48 -10.53
N LEU A 165 -6.41 4.12 -9.37
CA LEU A 165 -6.92 5.46 -9.12
C LEU A 165 -5.84 6.48 -9.49
N HIS A 166 -5.78 6.87 -10.76
CA HIS A 166 -4.90 7.91 -11.26
C HIS A 166 -5.69 9.01 -11.96
N LEU A 167 -5.18 10.23 -11.90
CA LEU A 167 -5.67 11.33 -12.74
C LEU A 167 -5.24 11.08 -14.19
N SER A 168 -6.11 11.42 -15.12
CA SER A 168 -5.73 11.51 -16.53
C SER A 168 -4.62 12.55 -16.71
N PRO A 169 -3.65 12.32 -17.62
CA PRO A 169 -2.59 13.28 -17.92
C PRO A 169 -3.13 14.64 -18.37
#